data_AF-A0A2K3MTB6-F1
#
_entry.id   AF-A0A2K3MTB6-F1
#
_cell.length_a   1.000
_cell.length_b   1.000
_cell.length_c   1.000
_cell.angle_alpha   90.00
_cell.angle_beta   90.00
_cell.angle_gamma   90.00
#
_symmetry.space_group_name_H-M   'P 1'
#
loop_
_entity.id
_entity.type
_entity.pdbx_description
1 polymer ?
#
loop_
_entity_poly.entity_id
_entity_poly.type
_entity_poly.pdbx_seq_one_letter_code
_entity_poly.pdbx_strand_id
1 'polypeptide(L)'
;MVEESLMKPQKESASLRTRWLYGGTTYRRMVEPLDIAQYYLNGGKDYVTSARSSHYKQLEDWFVEEATSKTTVGSKNVTRDNVESILTLDSCFWAHVEDALISCNQLKDVQSSVIEKEEATRKLIEFENYVYGLLMEYEVSPEIFLGESSYMAWWNQYKEIKGSLYSSKLTYFMSNAHNYNVQYVGGTYKFD
;
A
#
# COMPACT_ATOMS: atom_id res chain seq x y z
N MET A 1 8.92 -17.41 -22.67
CA MET A 1 7.95 -16.67 -21.83
C MET A 1 8.59 -15.92 -20.67
N VAL A 2 9.38 -16.53 -19.77
CA VAL A 2 10.04 -15.76 -18.68
C VAL A 2 11.23 -14.93 -19.20
N GLU A 3 12.03 -15.44 -20.13
CA GLU A 3 13.16 -14.67 -20.69
C GLU A 3 12.75 -13.46 -21.56
N GLU A 4 11.59 -13.52 -22.22
CA GLU A 4 11.04 -12.39 -22.98
C GLU A 4 10.52 -11.28 -22.05
N SER A 5 10.13 -11.62 -20.82
CA SER A 5 9.63 -10.66 -19.82
C SER A 5 10.72 -9.74 -19.22
N LEU A 6 11.99 -10.06 -19.46
CA LEU A 6 13.15 -9.26 -19.02
C LEU A 6 13.63 -8.25 -20.07
N MET A 7 13.07 -8.30 -21.28
CA MET A 7 13.43 -7.38 -22.35
C MET A 7 12.49 -6.18 -22.31
N LYS A 8 13.01 -4.99 -21.96
CA LYS A 8 12.28 -3.73 -22.18
C LYS A 8 11.84 -3.68 -23.65
N PRO A 9 10.57 -3.44 -24.00
CA PRO A 9 10.12 -3.37 -25.38
C PRO A 9 10.67 -2.10 -26.05
N GLN A 10 11.97 -2.12 -26.38
CA GLN A 10 12.70 -1.01 -26.96
C GLN A 10 12.39 -0.85 -28.46
N LYS A 11 11.98 -1.94 -29.13
CA LYS A 11 11.74 -1.99 -30.59
C LYS A 11 10.30 -1.76 -31.03
N GLU A 12 9.36 -1.59 -30.09
CA GLU A 12 7.94 -1.41 -30.41
C GLU A 12 7.54 0.07 -30.48
N SER A 13 6.52 0.37 -31.29
CA SER A 13 5.94 1.73 -31.40
C SER A 13 5.51 2.28 -30.02
N ALA A 14 5.52 3.60 -29.85
CA ALA A 14 5.20 4.25 -28.57
C ALA A 14 3.84 3.81 -27.97
N SER A 15 2.87 3.47 -28.84
CA SER A 15 1.55 2.95 -28.43
C SER A 15 1.61 1.54 -27.85
N LEU A 16 2.41 0.65 -28.45
CA LEU A 16 2.62 -0.72 -27.97
C LEU A 16 3.38 -0.74 -26.64
N ARG A 17 4.41 0.11 -26.50
CA ARG A 17 5.14 0.30 -25.24
C ARG A 17 4.23 0.79 -24.12
N THR A 18 3.39 1.80 -24.41
CA THR A 18 2.42 2.33 -23.46
C THR A 18 1.42 1.24 -23.04
N ARG A 19 0.89 0.46 -23.99
CA ARG A 19 -0.04 -0.65 -23.71
C ARG A 19 0.60 -1.73 -22.83
N TRP A 20 1.86 -2.11 -23.11
CA TRP A 20 2.59 -3.08 -22.30
C TRP A 20 2.84 -2.59 -20.88
N LEU A 21 3.23 -1.32 -20.70
CA LEU A 21 3.46 -0.72 -19.39
C LEU A 21 2.17 -0.68 -18.56
N TYR A 22 1.03 -0.26 -19.14
CA TYR A 22 -0.25 -0.29 -18.42
C TYR A 22 -0.70 -1.71 -18.06
N GLY A 23 -0.52 -2.67 -18.97
CA GLY A 23 -0.82 -4.08 -18.69
C GLY A 23 0.05 -4.66 -17.58
N GLY A 24 1.35 -4.39 -17.63
CA GLY A 24 2.32 -4.81 -16.61
C GLY A 24 2.07 -4.18 -15.24
N THR A 25 1.75 -2.89 -15.18
CA THR A 25 1.38 -2.22 -13.92
C THR A 25 0.08 -2.77 -13.34
N THR A 26 -0.92 -3.05 -14.18
CA THR A 26 -2.18 -3.66 -13.73
C THR A 26 -1.93 -5.07 -13.19
N TYR A 27 -1.16 -5.90 -13.91
CA TYR A 27 -0.73 -7.21 -13.43
C TYR A 27 -0.04 -7.11 -12.06
N ARG A 28 0.95 -6.22 -11.92
CA ARG A 28 1.68 -6.02 -10.66
C ARG A 28 0.73 -5.68 -9.51
N ARG A 29 -0.18 -4.72 -9.70
CA ARG A 29 -1.11 -4.27 -8.65
C ARG A 29 -2.17 -5.30 -8.26
N MET A 30 -2.51 -6.24 -9.15
CA MET A 30 -3.46 -7.32 -8.85
C MET A 30 -2.78 -8.57 -8.27
N VAL A 31 -1.59 -8.93 -8.76
CA VAL A 31 -0.97 -10.23 -8.48
C VAL A 31 0.06 -10.17 -7.36
N GLU A 32 0.84 -9.09 -7.25
CA GLU A 32 1.84 -8.94 -6.19
C GLU A 32 1.21 -9.02 -4.78
N PRO A 33 0.01 -8.44 -4.51
CA PRO A 33 -0.70 -8.67 -3.25
C PRO A 33 -0.95 -10.15 -2.90
N LEU A 34 -1.22 -10.99 -3.89
CA LEU A 34 -1.48 -12.42 -3.69
C LEU A 34 -0.18 -13.17 -3.33
N ASP A 35 0.92 -12.82 -3.99
CA ASP A 35 2.25 -13.37 -3.67
C ASP A 35 2.71 -12.92 -2.27
N ILE A 36 2.44 -11.67 -1.89
CA ILE A 36 2.69 -11.15 -0.54
C ILE A 36 1.89 -11.95 0.49
N ALA A 37 0.58 -12.17 0.26
CA ALA A 37 -0.24 -12.95 1.17
C ALA A 37 0.32 -14.36 1.38
N GLN A 38 0.73 -15.03 0.31
CA GLN A 38 1.36 -16.35 0.39
C GLN A 38 2.71 -16.33 1.13
N TYR A 39 3.51 -15.28 0.95
CA TYR A 39 4.80 -15.11 1.62
C TYR A 39 4.65 -14.98 3.14
N TYR A 40 3.74 -14.11 3.61
CA TYR A 40 3.51 -13.93 5.04
C TYR A 40 2.77 -15.12 5.67
N LEU A 41 1.90 -15.81 4.92
CA LEU A 41 1.31 -17.08 5.36
C LEU A 41 2.38 -18.14 5.68
N ASN A 42 3.49 -18.14 4.95
CA ASN A 42 4.63 -19.04 5.16
C ASN A 42 5.60 -18.56 6.26
N GLY A 43 5.25 -17.51 7.02
CA GLY A 43 6.08 -16.96 8.08
C GLY A 43 7.20 -16.03 7.60
N GLY A 44 7.11 -15.52 6.36
CA GLY A 44 8.00 -14.49 5.84
C GLY A 44 7.91 -13.18 6.61
N LYS A 45 8.96 -12.36 6.50
CA LYS A 45 9.04 -11.00 7.07
C LYS A 45 9.76 -10.07 6.11
N ASP A 46 9.55 -8.76 6.22
CA ASP A 46 10.28 -7.73 5.45
C ASP A 46 10.26 -8.01 3.93
N TYR A 47 9.08 -8.30 3.36
CA TYR A 47 8.95 -8.75 1.96
C TYR A 47 9.64 -7.81 0.96
N VAL A 48 9.44 -6.50 1.14
CA VAL A 48 9.91 -5.46 0.22
C VAL A 48 11.43 -5.51 0.02
N THR A 49 12.17 -5.76 1.09
CA THR A 49 13.64 -5.79 1.07
C THR A 49 14.19 -7.18 0.74
N SER A 50 13.58 -8.24 1.28
CA SER A 50 14.17 -9.58 1.32
C SER A 50 13.68 -10.54 0.23
N ALA A 51 12.41 -10.45 -0.16
CA ALA A 51 11.74 -11.51 -0.93
C ALA A 51 11.07 -11.03 -2.22
N ARG A 52 10.92 -9.71 -2.39
CA ARG A 52 10.26 -9.12 -3.55
C ARG A 52 10.94 -9.52 -4.86
N SER A 53 10.18 -10.21 -5.72
CA SER A 53 10.66 -10.77 -6.98
C SER A 53 11.16 -9.68 -7.94
N SER A 54 12.20 -10.02 -8.71
CA SER A 54 12.86 -9.07 -9.62
C SER A 54 11.95 -8.56 -10.73
N HIS A 55 10.95 -9.35 -11.15
CA HIS A 55 10.03 -8.94 -12.22
C HIS A 55 9.08 -7.83 -11.78
N TYR A 56 8.57 -7.85 -10.54
CA TYR A 56 7.75 -6.75 -10.02
C TYR A 56 8.53 -5.45 -9.90
N LYS A 57 9.79 -5.53 -9.44
CA LYS A 57 10.71 -4.38 -9.37
C LYS A 57 10.92 -3.78 -10.77
N GLN A 58 11.24 -4.60 -11.76
CA GLN A 58 11.42 -4.14 -13.15
C GLN A 58 10.17 -3.49 -13.73
N LEU A 59 8.99 -4.08 -13.52
CA LEU A 59 7.72 -3.51 -13.99
C LEU A 59 7.43 -2.15 -13.35
N GLU A 60 7.77 -1.98 -12.07
CA GLU A 60 7.65 -0.70 -11.37
C GLU A 60 8.66 0.33 -11.90
N ASP A 61 9.94 -0.04 -12.03
CA ASP A 61 11.00 0.84 -12.53
C ASP A 61 10.66 1.36 -13.93
N TRP A 62 10.23 0.48 -14.84
CA TRP A 62 9.84 0.88 -16.19
C TRP A 62 8.63 1.83 -16.21
N PHE A 63 7.67 1.65 -15.31
CA PHE A 63 6.53 2.56 -15.19
C PHE A 63 6.96 3.95 -14.68
N VAL A 64 7.85 4.01 -13.69
CA VAL A 64 8.39 5.26 -13.14
C VAL A 64 9.25 6.00 -14.18
N GLU A 65 10.11 5.30 -14.93
CA GLU A 65 10.90 5.87 -16.03
C GLU A 65 10.01 6.51 -17.11
N GLU A 66 8.90 5.86 -17.47
CA GLU A 66 7.96 6.40 -18.45
C GLU A 66 7.22 7.63 -17.91
N ALA A 67 6.79 7.60 -16.64
CA ALA A 67 6.11 8.72 -16.00
C ALA A 67 7.02 9.96 -15.85
N THR A 68 8.32 9.75 -15.61
CA THR A 68 9.32 10.82 -15.44
C THR A 68 9.83 11.38 -16.77
N SER A 69 9.81 10.60 -17.85
CA SER A 69 10.22 11.07 -19.19
C SER A 69 9.11 11.84 -19.94
N LYS A 70 7.85 11.58 -19.62
CA LYS A 70 6.69 12.34 -20.12
C LYS A 70 6.41 13.57 -19.24
N THR A 71 7.36 14.50 -19.15
CA THR A 71 7.12 15.80 -18.47
C THR A 71 6.25 16.69 -19.36
N THR A 72 4.96 16.36 -19.45
CA THR A 72 3.89 17.30 -19.76
C THR A 72 2.84 17.10 -18.69
N VAL A 73 2.64 18.16 -17.91
CA VAL A 73 1.67 18.29 -16.82
C VAL A 73 0.30 17.73 -17.22
N GLY A 74 -0.24 16.80 -16.41
CA GLY A 74 -1.55 16.15 -16.59
C GLY A 74 -1.38 14.67 -16.92
N SER A 75 -1.41 13.73 -15.98
CA SER A 75 -2.36 13.60 -14.89
C SER A 75 -1.84 12.60 -13.87
N LYS A 76 -1.41 13.06 -12.69
CA LYS A 76 -1.70 12.28 -11.46
C LYS A 76 -3.20 12.44 -11.18
N ASN A 77 -4.03 12.01 -12.12
CA ASN A 77 -5.46 11.94 -11.92
C ASN A 77 -5.72 10.54 -11.38
N VAL A 78 -5.31 10.26 -10.14
CA VAL A 78 -6.32 9.62 -9.31
C VAL A 78 -7.30 10.73 -8.98
N THR A 79 -8.13 11.05 -9.97
CA THR A 79 -9.25 11.93 -9.73
C THR A 79 -10.05 11.26 -8.65
N ARG A 80 -10.48 12.06 -7.67
CA ARG A 80 -11.48 11.69 -6.66
C ARG A 80 -12.72 11.02 -7.31
N ASP A 81 -12.87 11.16 -8.61
CA ASP A 81 -13.76 10.44 -9.49
C ASP A 81 -13.34 8.94 -9.62
N ASN A 82 -14.13 8.05 -9.02
CA ASN A 82 -14.05 6.57 -9.09
C ASN A 82 -13.09 5.86 -8.12
N VAL A 83 -12.88 6.40 -6.92
CA VAL A 83 -12.09 5.76 -5.83
C VAL A 83 -12.56 4.32 -5.56
N GLU A 84 -13.85 4.03 -5.69
CA GLU A 84 -14.40 2.68 -5.52
C GLU A 84 -13.76 1.61 -6.43
N SER A 85 -13.26 2.01 -7.60
CA SER A 85 -12.74 1.09 -8.63
C SER A 85 -11.23 1.04 -8.75
N ILE A 86 -10.49 1.75 -7.86
CA ILE A 86 -9.04 1.82 -7.98
C ILE A 86 -8.39 0.55 -7.45
N LEU A 87 -7.33 0.11 -8.14
CA LEU A 87 -6.35 -0.79 -7.55
C LEU A 87 -5.37 0.06 -6.75
N THR A 88 -5.01 -0.38 -5.54
CA THR A 88 -3.99 0.29 -4.73
C THR A 88 -2.73 0.52 -5.55
N LEU A 89 -2.26 1.77 -5.59
CA LEU A 89 -1.20 2.18 -6.49
C LEU A 89 0.14 1.53 -6.11
N ASP A 90 0.38 1.45 -4.80
CA ASP A 90 1.48 0.71 -4.20
C ASP A 90 1.11 -0.77 -4.08
N SER A 91 1.72 -1.60 -4.91
CA SER A 91 1.49 -3.04 -4.90
C SER A 91 2.11 -3.76 -3.68
N CYS A 92 3.02 -3.09 -2.96
CA CYS A 92 3.60 -3.57 -1.71
C CYS A 92 2.81 -3.16 -0.46
N PHE A 93 1.68 -2.45 -0.60
CA PHE A 93 0.86 -2.00 0.53
C PHE A 93 0.59 -3.09 1.57
N TRP A 94 0.19 -4.29 1.12
CA TRP A 94 -0.12 -5.40 2.03
C TRP A 94 1.11 -5.91 2.78
N ALA A 95 2.31 -5.82 2.21
CA ALA A 95 3.53 -6.18 2.94
C ALA A 95 3.77 -5.24 4.12
N HIS A 96 3.52 -3.94 3.92
CA HIS A 96 3.62 -2.94 4.99
C HIS A 96 2.57 -3.17 6.09
N VAL A 97 1.34 -3.58 5.72
CA VAL A 97 0.30 -3.97 6.69
C VAL A 97 0.75 -5.16 7.54
N GLU A 98 1.29 -6.21 6.92
CA GLU A 98 1.74 -7.40 7.66
C GLU A 98 2.95 -7.12 8.56
N ASP A 99 3.92 -6.32 8.10
CA ASP A 99 5.05 -5.88 8.95
C ASP A 99 4.58 -5.00 10.14
N ALA A 100 3.54 -4.19 9.93
CA ALA A 100 2.92 -3.41 10.99
C ALA A 100 2.15 -4.30 12.00
N LEU A 101 1.46 -5.35 11.54
CA LEU A 101 0.83 -6.36 12.41
C LEU A 101 1.88 -7.10 13.26
N ILE A 102 3.01 -7.47 12.67
CA ILE A 102 4.14 -8.05 13.40
C ILE A 102 4.63 -7.09 14.48
N SER A 103 4.75 -5.80 14.16
CA SER A 103 5.16 -4.77 15.12
C SER A 103 4.14 -4.60 16.27
N CYS A 104 2.84 -4.68 15.98
CA CYS A 104 1.80 -4.72 17.02
C CYS A 104 1.97 -5.92 17.97
N ASN A 105 2.23 -7.11 17.41
CA ASN A 105 2.43 -8.33 18.19
C ASN A 105 3.70 -8.24 19.06
N GLN A 106 4.79 -7.64 18.56
CA GLN A 106 6.02 -7.38 19.34
C GLN A 106 5.77 -6.45 20.54
N LEU A 107 4.91 -5.45 20.40
CA LEU A 107 4.56 -4.57 21.53
C LEU A 107 3.77 -5.29 22.62
N LYS A 108 2.88 -6.21 22.22
CA LYS A 108 2.05 -7.01 23.13
C LYS A 108 2.83 -8.14 23.80
N ASP A 109 3.91 -8.60 23.19
CA ASP A 109 4.75 -9.67 23.75
C ASP A 109 5.45 -9.22 25.04
N VAL A 110 5.36 -10.06 26.07
CA VAL A 110 5.98 -9.85 27.38
C VAL A 110 7.49 -10.10 27.31
N GLN A 111 7.94 -10.92 26.36
CA GLN A 111 9.35 -11.29 26.21
C GLN A 111 10.17 -10.26 25.42
N SER A 112 9.52 -9.35 24.67
CA SER A 112 10.22 -8.32 23.91
C SER A 112 10.91 -7.31 24.83
N SER A 113 12.16 -7.00 24.50
CA SER A 113 12.99 -6.02 25.20
C SER A 113 12.45 -4.59 25.04
N VAL A 114 12.91 -3.68 25.90
CA VAL A 114 12.53 -2.26 25.82
C VAL A 114 12.92 -1.66 24.47
N ILE A 115 14.11 -2.00 23.96
CA ILE A 115 14.63 -1.51 22.68
C ILE A 115 13.76 -1.99 21.52
N GLU A 116 13.38 -3.28 21.50
CA GLU A 116 12.51 -3.83 20.46
C GLU A 116 11.12 -3.16 20.47
N LYS A 117 10.61 -2.84 21.67
CA LYS A 117 9.33 -2.13 21.81
C LYS A 117 9.42 -0.68 21.34
N GLU A 118 10.51 0.01 21.60
CA GLU A 118 10.73 1.36 21.05
C GLU A 118 10.80 1.32 19.52
N GLU A 119 11.51 0.35 18.94
CA GLU A 119 11.62 0.19 17.50
C GLU A 119 10.26 -0.13 16.85
N ALA A 120 9.51 -1.07 17.41
CA ALA A 120 8.16 -1.42 16.94
C ALA A 120 7.21 -0.21 17.02
N THR A 121 7.31 0.59 18.09
CA THR A 121 6.52 1.82 18.22
C THR A 121 6.84 2.83 17.11
N ARG A 122 8.13 3.01 16.79
CA ARG A 122 8.56 3.89 15.69
C ARG A 122 8.04 3.40 14.34
N LYS A 123 8.19 2.09 14.04
CA LYS A 123 7.69 1.47 12.80
C LYS A 123 6.18 1.67 12.63
N LEU A 124 5.41 1.56 13.71
CA LEU A 124 3.96 1.78 13.65
C LEU A 124 3.57 3.24 13.38
N ILE A 125 4.30 4.22 13.94
CA ILE A 125 4.07 5.64 13.65
C ILE A 125 4.43 5.96 12.19
N GLU A 126 5.52 5.39 11.68
CA GLU A 126 5.89 5.51 10.27
C GLU A 126 4.82 4.92 9.35
N PHE A 127 4.32 3.73 9.69
CA PHE A 127 3.25 3.08 8.93
C PHE A 127 1.94 3.88 8.97
N GLU A 128 1.56 4.44 10.12
CA GLU A 128 0.41 5.35 10.22
C GLU A 128 0.53 6.56 9.28
N ASN A 129 1.70 7.21 9.26
CA ASN A 129 1.94 8.35 8.39
C ASN A 129 1.93 7.95 6.91
N TYR A 130 2.49 6.79 6.58
CA TYR A 130 2.47 6.22 5.23
C TYR A 130 1.03 5.98 4.76
N VAL A 131 0.20 5.32 5.56
CA VAL A 131 -1.22 5.07 5.24
C VAL A 131 -1.95 6.39 5.06
N TYR A 132 -1.79 7.34 5.98
CA TYR A 132 -2.44 8.64 5.86
C TYR A 132 -2.03 9.39 4.59
N GLY A 133 -0.75 9.30 4.19
CA GLY A 133 -0.25 9.83 2.92
C GLY A 133 -0.98 9.25 1.70
N LEU A 134 -1.10 7.92 1.63
CA LEU A 134 -1.83 7.26 0.56
C LEU A 134 -3.32 7.64 0.52
N LEU A 135 -3.93 7.81 1.69
CA LEU A 135 -5.33 8.22 1.79
C LEU A 135 -5.53 9.65 1.26
N MET A 136 -4.67 10.59 1.63
CA MET A 136 -4.76 11.98 1.16
C MET A 136 -4.70 12.09 -0.36
N GLU A 137 -3.84 11.29 -0.98
CA GLU A 137 -3.63 11.27 -2.43
C GLU A 137 -4.60 10.32 -3.15
N TYR A 138 -5.54 9.70 -2.43
CA TYR A 138 -6.50 8.71 -2.95
C TYR A 138 -5.83 7.52 -3.65
N GLU A 139 -4.66 7.09 -3.19
CA GLU A 139 -3.83 6.08 -3.85
C GLU A 139 -4.09 4.64 -3.37
N VAL A 140 -5.06 4.43 -2.48
CA VAL A 140 -5.36 3.13 -1.87
C VAL A 140 -6.82 2.74 -2.02
N SER A 141 -7.07 1.50 -2.42
CA SER A 141 -8.44 0.98 -2.65
C SER A 141 -9.26 1.00 -1.36
N PRO A 142 -10.56 1.36 -1.39
CA PRO A 142 -11.45 1.22 -0.25
C PRO A 142 -11.60 -0.20 0.29
N GLU A 143 -11.20 -1.22 -0.47
CA GLU A 143 -11.20 -2.62 -0.01
C GLU A 143 -10.39 -2.83 1.26
N ILE A 144 -9.43 -1.95 1.57
CA ILE A 144 -8.70 -2.01 2.84
C ILE A 144 -9.62 -1.84 4.05
N PHE A 145 -10.79 -1.19 3.89
CA PHE A 145 -11.73 -0.93 5.00
C PHE A 145 -12.78 -2.04 5.19
N LEU A 146 -12.72 -3.11 4.41
CA LEU A 146 -13.56 -4.28 4.64
C LEU A 146 -13.29 -4.83 6.05
N GLY A 147 -14.37 -5.17 6.78
CA GLY A 147 -14.27 -5.46 8.22
C GLY A 147 -13.32 -6.60 8.60
N GLU A 148 -13.11 -7.55 7.69
CA GLU A 148 -12.22 -8.71 7.89
C GLU A 148 -10.83 -8.52 7.24
N SER A 149 -10.50 -7.32 6.76
CA SER A 149 -9.20 -7.06 6.14
C SER A 149 -8.07 -7.05 7.19
N SER A 150 -6.85 -7.43 6.77
CA SER A 150 -5.65 -7.31 7.63
C SER A 150 -5.41 -5.85 8.06
N TYR A 151 -5.80 -4.88 7.25
CA TYR A 151 -5.69 -3.46 7.60
C TYR A 151 -6.63 -3.09 8.75
N MET A 152 -7.89 -3.55 8.72
CA MET A 152 -8.83 -3.32 9.82
C MET A 152 -8.41 -4.07 11.10
N ALA A 153 -7.83 -5.27 10.95
CA ALA A 153 -7.21 -5.98 12.07
C ALA A 153 -6.05 -5.17 12.67
N TRP A 154 -5.16 -4.62 11.84
CA TRP A 154 -4.08 -3.74 12.29
C TRP A 154 -4.63 -2.51 13.01
N TRP A 155 -5.61 -1.82 12.42
CA TRP A 155 -6.19 -0.59 12.96
C TRP A 155 -6.76 -0.81 14.37
N ASN A 156 -7.50 -1.90 14.56
CA ASN A 156 -8.07 -2.25 15.86
C ASN A 156 -6.98 -2.48 16.91
N GLN A 157 -5.94 -3.24 16.57
CA GLN A 157 -4.81 -3.48 17.47
C GLN A 157 -4.02 -2.20 17.76
N TYR A 158 -3.79 -1.37 16.75
CA TYR A 158 -3.04 -0.13 16.89
C TYR A 158 -3.76 0.86 17.81
N LYS A 159 -5.09 0.96 17.66
CA LYS A 159 -5.95 1.78 18.53
C LYS A 159 -5.90 1.32 19.99
N GLU A 160 -5.90 0.01 20.24
CA GLU A 160 -5.74 -0.55 21.59
C GLU A 160 -4.38 -0.17 22.21
N ILE A 161 -3.30 -0.32 21.43
CA ILE A 161 -1.93 -0.03 21.87
C ILE A 161 -1.73 1.45 22.20
N LYS A 162 -2.25 2.35 21.35
CA LYS A 162 -2.12 3.80 21.55
C LYS A 162 -3.05 4.35 22.62
N GLY A 163 -4.16 3.67 22.87
CA GLY A 163 -5.17 4.08 23.85
C GLY A 163 -6.07 5.22 23.38
N SER A 164 -7.13 5.48 24.14
CA SER A 164 -8.22 6.40 23.77
C SER A 164 -7.83 7.88 23.75
N LEU A 165 -6.68 8.25 24.35
CA LEU A 165 -6.19 9.63 24.40
C LEU A 165 -5.33 9.98 23.19
N TYR A 166 -4.91 8.99 22.40
CA TYR A 166 -4.09 9.25 21.22
C TYR A 166 -4.96 9.81 20.09
N SER A 167 -4.58 10.99 19.62
CA SER A 167 -5.22 11.67 18.49
C SER A 167 -4.19 12.01 17.42
N SER A 168 -4.49 11.59 16.21
CA SER A 168 -3.78 11.88 14.98
C SER A 168 -4.78 12.17 13.85
N LYS A 169 -4.28 12.65 12.71
CA LYS A 169 -5.13 12.84 11.52
C LYS A 169 -5.77 11.52 11.05
N LEU A 170 -5.03 10.42 11.11
CA LEU A 170 -5.57 9.09 10.79
C LEU A 170 -6.65 8.66 11.79
N THR A 171 -6.44 8.87 13.10
CA THR A 171 -7.48 8.52 14.10
C THR A 171 -8.77 9.31 13.90
N TYR A 172 -8.68 10.58 13.49
CA TYR A 172 -9.86 11.38 13.18
C TYR A 172 -10.59 10.83 11.97
N PHE A 173 -9.88 10.53 10.88
CA PHE A 173 -10.44 9.88 9.71
C PHE A 173 -11.11 8.54 10.05
N MET A 174 -10.42 7.67 10.79
CA MET A 174 -10.89 6.33 11.14
C MET A 174 -11.93 6.30 12.26
N SER A 175 -12.17 7.42 12.96
CA SER A 175 -13.10 7.49 14.09
C SER A 175 -14.57 7.32 13.68
N ASN A 176 -14.90 7.60 12.42
CA ASN A 176 -16.25 7.56 11.89
C ASN A 176 -16.29 6.73 10.60
N ALA A 177 -17.08 5.65 10.60
CA ALA A 177 -17.25 4.80 9.43
C ALA A 177 -17.78 5.54 8.20
N HIS A 178 -18.53 6.63 8.39
CA HIS A 178 -18.98 7.47 7.29
C HIS A 178 -17.81 8.10 6.50
N ASN A 179 -16.68 8.38 7.16
CA ASN A 179 -15.52 8.97 6.52
C ASN A 179 -14.93 8.02 5.47
N TYR A 180 -14.70 6.74 5.82
CA TYR A 180 -14.05 5.79 4.92
C TYR A 180 -15.01 4.96 4.06
N ASN A 181 -16.25 4.70 4.49
CA ASN A 181 -17.23 3.93 3.69
C ASN A 181 -18.07 4.77 2.73
N VAL A 182 -18.17 6.08 2.96
CA VAL A 182 -19.02 6.96 2.12
C VAL A 182 -18.20 8.09 1.52
N GLN A 183 -17.55 8.89 2.37
CA GLN A 183 -16.87 10.09 1.88
C GLN A 183 -15.60 9.76 1.10
N TYR A 184 -14.79 8.80 1.56
CA TYR A 184 -13.59 8.36 0.87
C TYR A 184 -13.94 7.62 -0.43
N VAL A 185 -14.86 6.65 -0.38
CA VAL A 185 -15.33 5.92 -1.57
C VAL A 185 -15.92 6.85 -2.63
N GLY A 186 -16.69 7.85 -2.21
CA GLY A 186 -17.24 8.87 -3.11
C GLY A 186 -16.23 9.97 -3.50
N GLY A 187 -14.99 9.90 -3.04
CA GLY A 187 -13.98 10.93 -3.29
C GLY A 187 -14.32 12.29 -2.69
N THR A 188 -15.26 12.40 -1.74
CA THR A 188 -15.72 13.67 -1.17
C THR A 188 -15.03 14.04 0.14
N TYR A 189 -14.34 13.10 0.79
CA TYR A 189 -13.61 13.36 2.03
C TYR A 189 -12.55 14.46 1.82
N LYS A 190 -12.50 15.41 2.75
CA LYS A 190 -11.50 16.50 2.76
C LYS A 190 -10.50 16.20 3.86
N PHE A 191 -9.27 15.95 3.46
CA PHE A 191 -8.16 15.81 4.38
C PHE A 191 -7.65 17.21 4.73
N ASP A 192 -7.57 17.50 6.04
CA ASP A 192 -6.99 18.74 6.61
C ASP A 192 -5.51 18.53 7.00
#